data_AF-A0A9Q5WAK5-F1
#
_entry.id   AF-A0A9Q5WAK5-F1
#
_cell.length_a   1.000
_cell.length_b   1.000
_cell.length_c   1.000
_cell.angle_alpha   90.00
_cell.angle_beta   90.00
_cell.angle_gamma   90.00
#
_symmetry.space_group_name_H-M   'P 1'
#
loop_
_entity.id
_entity.type
_entity.pdbx_description
1 polymer ?
#
loop_
_entity_poly.entity_id
_entity_poly.type
_entity_poly.pdbx_seq_one_letter_code
_entity_poly.pdbx_strand_id
1 'polypeptide(L)'
;MKITNNTDKVSTLIITVGTRQIGWRCKDGIIRSFGADGNISYPPHINELYQQIGIERGKHQDQDGKTYPWSGRDLGQRYYDYCQEWLGGDFSNVELLLDKTVIEGGVKQGLKHIILWGTDQPETITWNFRRLDTLWLAELMKGKIKSLFPDIRVDVHAPKINAGNSDEIREELEQLVLKEAISANKNQEFVLWIQTKGCTPVIASNVEICAAALVRQYQVFNASPDEPKEFFTTLENGLVTANHSQNFQLITMGEYFWALEKVKIKSSWERGDFSEAQIWLKVHQHRHPVLHKLAGFLAKYSNWEYSKEFYRNLKDWVSSNDISKLVDAEQVETWKTQLQRLQNDKITNLWESILILELTLNRENYTIAFIQFVQILEQLLYLESINKKWYTKGWIPKDKDEPTLAELMQGWCSYSRFKEDKKWSNLMSDIRKKRNKIIHDGESIDAKQVGYLWANNNFDGVKIPTTSTIIKNLMIQTLREIGTPPNFNNLLMRSLYQWGLQYLEDAS
;
A
#
# COMPACT_ATOMS: atom_id res chain seq x y z
N MET A 1 1.12 19.53 -8.96
CA MET A 1 0.78 18.10 -8.84
C MET A 1 -0.13 17.75 -10.00
N LYS A 2 0.35 16.99 -11.00
CA LYS A 2 -0.49 16.53 -12.12
C LYS A 2 -1.15 15.23 -11.69
N ILE A 3 -2.47 15.23 -11.56
CA ILE A 3 -3.27 14.02 -11.34
C ILE A 3 -3.08 13.14 -12.58
N THR A 4 -2.40 12.01 -12.41
CA THR A 4 -2.27 11.00 -13.46
C THR A 4 -3.62 10.32 -13.65
N ASN A 5 -4.26 10.54 -14.81
CA ASN A 5 -5.39 9.74 -15.30
C ASN A 5 -4.91 8.35 -15.72
N ASN A 6 -4.34 7.58 -14.79
CA ASN A 6 -4.08 6.17 -15.06
C ASN A 6 -5.39 5.40 -14.93
N THR A 7 -5.67 4.65 -15.97
CA THR A 7 -6.86 3.85 -16.24
C THR A 7 -6.89 2.63 -15.33
N ASP A 8 -7.14 2.84 -14.03
CA ASP A 8 -7.44 1.74 -13.13
C ASP A 8 -8.91 1.33 -13.31
N LYS A 9 -9.14 0.02 -13.50
CA LYS A 9 -10.48 -0.50 -13.69
C LYS A 9 -11.26 -0.43 -12.38
N VAL A 10 -12.43 0.22 -12.36
CA VAL A 10 -13.27 0.31 -11.15
C VAL A 10 -14.11 -0.96 -11.00
N SER A 11 -14.15 -1.55 -9.80
CA SER A 11 -14.97 -2.73 -9.53
C SER A 11 -16.32 -2.33 -8.93
N THR A 12 -16.28 -1.58 -7.82
CA THR A 12 -17.46 -1.22 -7.04
C THR A 12 -17.43 0.27 -6.67
N LEU A 13 -18.59 0.93 -6.70
CA LEU A 13 -18.80 2.29 -6.23
C LEU A 13 -19.86 2.28 -5.11
N ILE A 14 -19.51 2.79 -3.92
CA ILE A 14 -20.46 3.02 -2.83
C ILE A 14 -20.82 4.52 -2.82
N ILE A 15 -22.10 4.85 -2.91
CA ILE A 15 -22.61 6.22 -2.84
C ILE A 15 -23.48 6.35 -1.60
N THR A 16 -23.14 7.25 -0.69
CA THR A 16 -24.05 7.62 0.39
C THR A 16 -25.08 8.61 -0.14
N VAL A 17 -26.36 8.25 -0.06
CA VAL A 17 -27.43 9.03 -0.66
C VAL A 17 -27.93 10.11 0.30
N GLY A 18 -27.92 11.34 -0.20
CA GLY A 18 -28.34 12.58 0.42
C GLY A 18 -29.45 13.26 -0.35
N THR A 19 -30.16 14.15 0.31
CA THR A 19 -31.35 14.82 -0.26
C THR A 19 -31.03 15.78 -1.41
N ARG A 20 -29.79 16.29 -1.49
CA ARG A 20 -29.33 17.20 -2.57
C ARG A 20 -28.79 16.48 -3.81
N GLN A 21 -28.62 15.16 -3.77
CA GLN A 21 -28.04 14.40 -4.89
C GLN A 21 -29.04 14.10 -6.00
N ILE A 22 -30.33 14.22 -5.71
CA ILE A 22 -31.42 13.90 -6.62
C ILE A 22 -32.34 15.10 -6.85
N GLY A 23 -32.79 15.23 -8.09
CA GLY A 23 -33.81 16.17 -8.51
C GLY A 23 -34.84 15.53 -9.43
N TRP A 24 -35.86 16.31 -9.76
CA TRP A 24 -36.87 15.95 -10.75
C TRP A 24 -36.95 17.04 -11.81
N ARG A 25 -36.92 16.64 -13.08
CA ARG A 25 -37.21 17.51 -14.22
C ARG A 25 -38.72 17.66 -14.35
N CYS A 26 -39.21 18.82 -13.95
CA CYS A 26 -40.62 19.14 -13.97
C CYS A 26 -41.12 19.48 -15.39
N LYS A 27 -42.45 19.51 -15.57
CA LYS A 27 -43.08 19.79 -16.87
C LYS A 27 -42.77 21.19 -17.42
N ASP A 28 -42.46 22.13 -16.52
CA ASP A 28 -42.03 23.50 -16.83
C ASP A 28 -40.53 23.61 -17.20
N GLY A 29 -39.83 22.47 -17.29
CA GLY A 29 -38.41 22.40 -17.63
C GLY A 29 -37.45 22.64 -16.47
N ILE A 30 -37.96 23.01 -15.29
CA ILE A 30 -37.14 23.27 -14.10
C ILE A 30 -36.72 21.96 -13.45
N ILE A 31 -35.46 21.90 -12.99
CA ILE A 31 -34.97 20.77 -12.20
C ILE A 31 -35.09 21.14 -10.72
N ARG A 32 -35.99 20.46 -10.01
CA ARG A 32 -36.27 20.70 -8.60
C ARG A 32 -35.61 19.63 -7.74
N SER A 33 -34.70 20.04 -6.86
CA SER A 33 -34.04 19.14 -5.90
C SER A 33 -34.98 18.69 -4.77
N PHE A 34 -34.94 17.41 -4.42
CA PHE A 34 -35.71 16.82 -3.30
C PHE A 34 -35.22 17.27 -1.91
N GLY A 35 -34.10 17.99 -1.83
CA GLY A 35 -33.54 18.52 -0.59
C GLY A 35 -33.73 20.03 -0.38
N ALA A 36 -34.34 20.73 -1.34
CA ALA A 36 -34.48 22.19 -1.30
C ALA A 36 -35.86 22.60 -0.74
N ASP A 37 -35.92 22.86 0.57
CA ASP A 37 -37.17 23.09 1.33
C ASP A 37 -37.32 24.53 1.84
N GLY A 38 -36.72 25.52 1.18
CA GLY A 38 -36.85 26.92 1.59
C GLY A 38 -36.06 27.30 2.85
N ASN A 39 -35.25 26.40 3.40
CA ASN A 39 -34.39 26.63 4.56
C ASN A 39 -32.98 27.05 4.11
N ILE A 40 -32.31 27.92 4.89
CA ILE A 40 -30.87 28.22 4.73
C ILE A 40 -30.48 28.51 3.27
N SER A 41 -31.02 29.58 2.68
CA SER A 41 -30.76 30.01 1.28
C SER A 41 -31.15 29.03 0.16
N TYR A 42 -31.80 27.91 0.45
CA TYR A 42 -32.35 27.01 -0.56
C TYR A 42 -33.72 27.47 -1.08
N PRO A 43 -34.05 27.24 -2.36
CA PRO A 43 -35.38 27.52 -2.89
C PRO A 43 -36.44 26.57 -2.30
N PRO A 44 -37.73 26.97 -2.27
CA PRO A 44 -38.83 26.19 -1.68
C PRO A 44 -39.40 25.11 -2.63
N HIS A 45 -38.53 24.32 -3.27
CA HIS A 45 -38.91 23.36 -4.31
C HIS A 45 -39.87 22.25 -3.83
N ILE A 46 -39.83 21.87 -2.56
CA ILE A 46 -40.63 20.74 -2.06
C ILE A 46 -42.13 20.92 -2.33
N ASN A 47 -42.67 22.12 -2.10
CA ASN A 47 -44.10 22.37 -2.33
C ASN A 47 -44.46 22.20 -3.82
N GLU A 48 -43.60 22.71 -4.70
CA GLU A 48 -43.77 22.62 -6.15
C GLU A 48 -43.67 21.16 -6.62
N LEU A 49 -42.81 20.34 -6.01
CA LEU A 49 -42.70 18.91 -6.29
C LEU A 49 -43.99 18.15 -5.92
N TYR A 50 -44.67 18.47 -4.81
CA TYR A 50 -45.99 17.86 -4.54
C TYR A 50 -47.03 18.26 -5.60
N GLN A 51 -47.03 19.53 -6.01
CA GLN A 51 -47.97 20.03 -7.03
C GLN A 51 -47.77 19.36 -8.40
N GLN A 52 -46.54 18.99 -8.77
CA GLN A 52 -46.26 18.29 -10.04
C GLN A 52 -46.98 16.95 -10.18
N ILE A 53 -47.21 16.26 -9.05
CA ILE A 53 -47.96 14.99 -9.00
C ILE A 53 -49.42 15.19 -8.55
N GLY A 54 -49.90 16.44 -8.52
CA GLY A 54 -51.30 16.78 -8.22
C GLY A 54 -51.69 16.63 -6.75
N ILE A 55 -50.74 16.72 -5.82
CA ILE A 55 -50.96 16.54 -4.39
C ILE A 55 -50.61 17.84 -3.65
N GLU A 56 -51.35 18.16 -2.58
CA GLU A 56 -50.97 19.22 -1.65
C GLU A 56 -50.05 18.67 -0.55
N ARG A 57 -49.00 19.41 -0.19
CA ARG A 57 -48.06 19.00 0.85
C ARG A 57 -48.73 18.99 2.22
N GLY A 58 -48.92 17.81 2.79
CA GLY A 58 -49.42 17.64 4.15
C GLY A 58 -48.37 17.79 5.24
N LYS A 59 -48.76 17.42 6.46
CA LYS A 59 -47.90 17.33 7.65
C LYS A 59 -48.05 15.98 8.32
N HIS A 60 -46.99 15.54 8.98
CA HIS A 60 -47.00 14.43 9.93
C HIS A 60 -47.19 14.96 11.34
N GLN A 61 -47.91 14.23 12.19
CA GLN A 61 -48.02 14.52 13.62
C GLN A 61 -47.38 13.39 14.42
N ASP A 62 -46.33 13.73 15.18
CA ASP A 62 -45.67 12.79 16.09
C ASP A 62 -46.57 12.47 17.30
N GLN A 63 -46.22 11.40 18.03
CA GLN A 63 -46.96 10.97 19.24
C GLN A 63 -47.02 12.05 20.33
N ASP A 64 -46.03 12.95 20.37
CA ASP A 64 -45.98 14.09 21.30
C ASP A 64 -46.85 15.28 20.86
N GLY A 65 -47.60 15.12 19.75
CA GLY A 65 -48.51 16.12 19.20
C GLY A 65 -47.83 17.15 18.30
N LYS A 66 -46.49 17.17 18.17
CA LYS A 66 -45.78 18.09 17.28
C LYS A 66 -46.02 17.74 15.82
N THR A 67 -46.14 18.77 14.98
CA THR A 67 -46.36 18.59 13.55
C THR A 67 -45.16 19.03 12.73
N TYR A 68 -44.81 18.24 11.73
CA TYR A 68 -43.71 18.49 10.81
C TYR A 68 -44.20 18.34 9.37
N PRO A 69 -43.80 19.23 8.45
CA PRO A 69 -44.18 19.07 7.05
C PRO A 69 -43.53 17.81 6.46
N TRP A 70 -44.27 17.08 5.62
CA TRP A 70 -43.72 15.95 4.87
C TRP A 70 -42.53 16.43 4.03
N SER A 71 -41.51 15.59 3.84
CA SER A 71 -40.25 15.99 3.19
C SER A 71 -39.64 14.80 2.44
N GLY A 72 -38.32 14.80 2.23
CA GLY A 72 -37.59 13.86 1.38
C GLY A 72 -38.02 12.39 1.45
N ARG A 73 -38.33 11.87 2.65
CA ARG A 73 -38.78 10.48 2.82
C ARG A 73 -40.13 10.21 2.14
N ASP A 74 -41.17 10.98 2.48
CA ASP A 74 -42.52 10.81 1.92
C ASP A 74 -42.56 11.22 0.44
N LEU A 75 -41.91 12.33 0.11
CA LEU A 75 -41.85 12.82 -1.27
C LEU A 75 -41.12 11.81 -2.17
N GLY A 76 -40.00 11.25 -1.71
CA GLY A 76 -39.26 10.22 -2.42
C GLY A 76 -40.12 8.98 -2.69
N GLN A 77 -40.88 8.52 -1.69
CA GLN A 77 -41.78 7.38 -1.85
C GLN A 77 -42.85 7.65 -2.92
N ARG A 78 -43.53 8.80 -2.83
CA ARG A 78 -44.59 9.17 -3.78
C ARG A 78 -44.06 9.24 -5.22
N TYR A 79 -42.87 9.78 -5.41
CA TYR A 79 -42.26 9.84 -6.73
C TYR A 79 -41.80 8.47 -7.22
N TYR A 80 -41.34 7.60 -6.32
CA TYR A 80 -41.00 6.22 -6.68
C TYR A 80 -42.25 5.46 -7.13
N ASP A 81 -43.32 5.52 -6.35
CA ASP A 81 -44.62 4.90 -6.68
C ASP A 81 -45.18 5.51 -7.97
N TYR A 82 -45.04 6.83 -8.17
CA TYR A 82 -45.42 7.49 -9.42
C TYR A 82 -44.66 6.94 -10.64
N CYS A 83 -43.34 6.77 -10.53
CA CYS A 83 -42.54 6.19 -11.62
C CYS A 83 -42.95 4.75 -11.91
N GLN A 84 -43.10 3.92 -10.87
CA GLN A 84 -43.42 2.50 -11.01
C GLN A 84 -44.84 2.25 -11.53
N GLU A 85 -45.83 2.85 -10.87
CA GLU A 85 -47.25 2.54 -11.10
C GLU A 85 -47.85 3.37 -12.24
N TRP A 86 -47.45 4.64 -12.38
CA TRP A 86 -48.12 5.58 -13.29
C TRP A 86 -47.32 5.87 -14.55
N LEU A 87 -46.00 5.84 -14.49
CA LEU A 87 -45.12 6.02 -15.65
C LEU A 87 -44.62 4.69 -16.24
N GLY A 88 -45.14 3.55 -15.78
CA GLY A 88 -44.79 2.24 -16.31
C GLY A 88 -43.33 1.84 -16.08
N GLY A 89 -42.74 2.28 -14.97
CA GLY A 89 -41.33 2.06 -14.66
C GLY A 89 -40.38 3.05 -15.34
N ASP A 90 -40.88 4.18 -15.86
CA ASP A 90 -40.03 5.25 -16.41
C ASP A 90 -39.49 6.19 -15.32
N PHE A 91 -38.16 6.26 -15.25
CA PHE A 91 -37.41 7.14 -14.35
C PHE A 91 -36.71 8.29 -15.10
N SER A 92 -37.08 8.56 -16.36
CA SER A 92 -36.42 9.54 -17.23
C SER A 92 -36.34 10.95 -16.64
N ASN A 93 -37.38 11.38 -15.91
CA ASN A 93 -37.44 12.70 -15.27
C ASN A 93 -36.63 12.80 -13.97
N VAL A 94 -36.16 11.69 -13.41
CA VAL A 94 -35.22 11.73 -12.29
C VAL A 94 -33.88 12.28 -12.77
N GLU A 95 -33.29 13.19 -11.99
CA GLU A 95 -32.02 13.84 -12.29
C GLU A 95 -31.00 13.51 -11.19
N LEU A 96 -29.81 13.04 -11.60
CA LEU A 96 -28.67 12.78 -10.72
C LEU A 96 -27.80 14.04 -10.69
N LEU A 97 -27.93 14.86 -9.66
CA LEU A 97 -27.37 16.23 -9.62
C LEU A 97 -25.86 16.22 -9.38
N LEU A 98 -25.37 15.40 -8.45
CA LEU A 98 -23.95 15.35 -8.10
C LEU A 98 -23.23 14.11 -8.65
N ASP A 99 -23.94 12.99 -8.77
CA ASP A 99 -23.29 11.69 -8.98
C ASP A 99 -23.20 11.26 -10.44
N LYS A 100 -23.89 11.95 -11.36
CA LYS A 100 -23.94 11.57 -12.79
C LYS A 100 -22.53 11.43 -13.39
N THR A 101 -21.69 12.43 -13.18
CA THR A 101 -20.33 12.49 -13.73
C THR A 101 -19.40 11.45 -13.11
N VAL A 102 -19.55 11.19 -11.81
CA VAL A 102 -18.84 10.12 -11.08
C VAL A 102 -19.20 8.76 -11.65
N ILE A 103 -20.50 8.49 -11.82
CA ILE A 103 -20.99 7.22 -12.35
C ILE A 103 -20.52 7.04 -13.81
N GLU A 104 -20.73 8.04 -14.67
CA GLU A 104 -20.25 8.00 -16.06
C GLU A 104 -18.74 7.76 -16.17
N GLY A 105 -17.96 8.42 -15.31
CA GLY A 105 -16.52 8.20 -15.19
C GLY A 105 -16.18 6.77 -14.79
N GLY A 106 -16.87 6.24 -13.78
CA GLY A 106 -16.72 4.85 -13.34
C GLY A 106 -17.10 3.84 -14.42
N VAL A 107 -18.21 4.03 -15.13
CA VAL A 107 -18.65 3.15 -16.24
C VAL A 107 -17.58 3.07 -17.32
N LYS A 108 -17.02 4.22 -17.72
CA LYS A 108 -15.92 4.29 -18.70
C LYS A 108 -14.68 3.54 -18.23
N GLN A 109 -14.47 3.45 -16.91
CA GLN A 109 -13.40 2.68 -16.28
C GLN A 109 -13.81 1.25 -15.91
N GLY A 110 -14.95 0.76 -16.39
CA GLY A 110 -15.37 -0.63 -16.23
C GLY A 110 -16.10 -0.96 -14.93
N LEU A 111 -16.66 0.04 -14.23
CA LEU A 111 -17.54 -0.12 -13.07
C LEU A 111 -18.65 -1.14 -13.34
N LYS A 112 -18.79 -2.12 -12.45
CA LYS A 112 -19.80 -3.19 -12.59
C LYS A 112 -20.90 -3.14 -11.53
N HIS A 113 -20.59 -2.58 -10.37
CA HIS A 113 -21.49 -2.61 -9.22
C HIS A 113 -21.55 -1.25 -8.51
N ILE A 114 -22.76 -0.77 -8.28
CA ILE A 114 -23.04 0.42 -7.47
C ILE A 114 -23.86 -0.01 -6.26
N ILE A 115 -23.45 0.44 -5.07
CA ILE A 115 -24.21 0.29 -3.83
C ILE A 115 -24.65 1.69 -3.39
N LEU A 116 -25.95 1.89 -3.30
CA LEU A 116 -26.54 3.13 -2.81
C LEU A 116 -26.88 2.97 -1.34
N TRP A 117 -26.13 3.63 -0.47
CA TRP A 117 -26.38 3.66 0.97
C TRP A 117 -27.44 4.72 1.30
N GLY A 118 -28.67 4.29 1.60
CA GLY A 118 -29.76 5.15 2.05
C GLY A 118 -29.92 5.11 3.57
N THR A 119 -30.53 6.13 4.16
CA THR A 119 -30.96 6.05 5.58
C THR A 119 -32.40 5.55 5.67
N ASP A 120 -32.66 4.65 6.61
CA ASP A 120 -34.01 4.23 7.02
C ASP A 120 -34.06 4.14 8.55
N GLN A 121 -34.26 5.27 9.23
CA GLN A 121 -34.19 5.29 10.69
C GLN A 121 -35.40 4.58 11.34
N PRO A 122 -35.19 3.87 12.47
CA PRO A 122 -36.24 3.12 13.15
C PRO A 122 -37.32 4.04 13.72
N GLU A 123 -38.51 3.49 13.97
CA GLU A 123 -39.67 4.25 14.45
C GLU A 123 -39.49 4.90 15.83
N THR A 124 -38.48 4.46 16.59
CA THR A 124 -38.09 5.07 17.86
C THR A 124 -37.46 6.47 17.71
N ILE A 125 -37.04 6.85 16.49
CA ILE A 125 -36.53 8.20 16.19
C ILE A 125 -37.69 9.13 15.81
N THR A 126 -37.64 10.38 16.28
CA THR A 126 -38.71 11.35 15.99
C THR A 126 -38.84 11.65 14.50
N TRP A 127 -40.05 11.98 14.05
CA TRP A 127 -40.31 12.21 12.65
C TRP A 127 -39.51 13.38 12.07
N ASN A 128 -39.15 14.37 12.90
CA ASN A 128 -38.32 15.49 12.48
C ASN A 128 -37.01 15.07 11.79
N PHE A 129 -36.39 13.97 12.25
CA PHE A 129 -35.18 13.41 11.65
C PHE A 129 -35.52 12.42 10.55
N ARG A 130 -36.49 11.53 10.78
CA ARG A 130 -36.90 10.50 9.81
C ARG A 130 -37.48 11.07 8.52
N ARG A 131 -38.06 12.27 8.54
CA ARG A 131 -38.63 12.92 7.34
C ARG A 131 -37.60 13.19 6.24
N LEU A 132 -36.31 13.19 6.59
CA LEU A 132 -35.18 13.39 5.67
C LEU A 132 -34.52 12.07 5.24
N ASP A 133 -35.08 10.92 5.64
CA ASP A 133 -34.51 9.62 5.27
C ASP A 133 -34.47 9.40 3.77
N THR A 134 -33.39 8.77 3.30
CA THR A 134 -33.03 8.72 1.89
C THR A 134 -33.24 7.37 1.22
N LEU A 135 -33.81 6.37 1.90
CA LEU A 135 -34.19 5.07 1.31
C LEU A 135 -34.89 5.23 -0.06
N TRP A 136 -35.96 6.02 -0.11
CA TRP A 136 -36.73 6.17 -1.36
C TRP A 136 -36.03 7.02 -2.41
N LEU A 137 -35.15 7.94 -1.97
CA LEU A 137 -34.28 8.67 -2.89
C LEU A 137 -33.25 7.73 -3.52
N ALA A 138 -32.74 6.76 -2.77
CA ALA A 138 -31.84 5.72 -3.27
C ALA A 138 -32.54 4.81 -4.29
N GLU A 139 -33.80 4.43 -4.05
CA GLU A 139 -34.59 3.66 -5.04
C GLU A 139 -34.89 4.46 -6.32
N LEU A 140 -35.18 5.76 -6.23
CA LEU A 140 -35.30 6.63 -7.40
C LEU A 140 -33.97 6.75 -8.18
N MET A 141 -32.86 6.94 -7.46
CA MET A 141 -31.52 6.96 -8.07
C MET A 141 -31.23 5.64 -8.78
N LYS A 142 -31.55 4.49 -8.16
CA LYS A 142 -31.39 3.16 -8.78
C LYS A 142 -32.17 3.05 -10.08
N GLY A 143 -33.44 3.45 -10.09
CA GLY A 143 -34.26 3.46 -11.31
C GLY A 143 -33.63 4.30 -12.43
N LYS A 144 -33.17 5.51 -12.10
CA LYS A 144 -32.48 6.39 -13.06
C LYS A 144 -31.17 5.81 -13.56
N ILE A 145 -30.34 5.26 -12.67
CA ILE A 145 -29.05 4.66 -13.03
C ILE A 145 -29.27 3.47 -13.96
N LYS A 146 -30.25 2.60 -13.68
CA LYS A 146 -30.57 1.44 -14.53
C LYS A 146 -31.13 1.83 -15.88
N SER A 147 -31.84 2.95 -15.97
CA SER A 147 -32.29 3.53 -17.25
C SER A 147 -31.11 4.02 -18.10
N LEU A 148 -30.12 4.67 -17.47
CA LEU A 148 -28.93 5.20 -18.17
C LEU A 148 -27.86 4.14 -18.46
N PHE A 149 -27.69 3.17 -17.54
CA PHE A 149 -26.64 2.15 -17.56
C PHE A 149 -27.24 0.77 -17.26
N PRO A 150 -27.93 0.14 -18.23
CA PRO A 150 -28.66 -1.11 -18.00
C PRO A 150 -27.80 -2.28 -17.52
N ASP A 151 -26.53 -2.32 -17.92
CA ASP A 151 -25.62 -3.43 -17.62
C ASP A 151 -25.00 -3.38 -16.21
N ILE A 152 -25.15 -2.26 -15.50
CA ILE A 152 -24.60 -2.10 -14.16
C ILE A 152 -25.54 -2.74 -13.12
N ARG A 153 -24.96 -3.48 -12.17
CA ARG A 153 -25.69 -3.91 -10.98
C ARG A 153 -25.81 -2.73 -10.03
N VAL A 154 -27.02 -2.45 -9.55
CA VAL A 154 -27.29 -1.37 -8.60
C VAL A 154 -28.11 -1.91 -7.45
N ASP A 155 -27.53 -1.95 -6.27
CA ASP A 155 -28.16 -2.40 -5.04
C ASP A 155 -28.44 -1.19 -4.13
N VAL A 156 -29.63 -1.16 -3.51
CA VAL A 156 -29.95 -0.19 -2.45
C VAL A 156 -29.72 -0.89 -1.11
N HIS A 157 -28.93 -0.26 -0.26
CA HIS A 157 -28.65 -0.74 1.08
C HIS A 157 -29.08 0.34 2.09
N ALA A 158 -30.16 0.07 2.81
CA ALA A 158 -30.76 1.02 3.74
C ALA A 158 -31.11 0.29 5.04
N PRO A 159 -30.12 0.05 5.91
CA PRO A 159 -30.32 -0.69 7.14
C PRO A 159 -31.17 0.14 8.12
N LYS A 160 -31.98 -0.54 8.93
CA LYS A 160 -32.83 0.10 9.95
C LYS A 160 -32.03 0.53 11.17
N ILE A 161 -31.19 1.54 11.00
CA ILE A 161 -30.21 2.02 11.97
C ILE A 161 -30.42 3.53 12.22
N ASN A 162 -30.18 3.97 13.45
CA ASN A 162 -30.16 5.41 13.76
C ASN A 162 -28.97 6.08 13.03
N ALA A 163 -29.22 7.10 12.23
CA ALA A 163 -28.20 7.79 11.42
C ALA A 163 -27.10 8.50 12.25
N GLY A 164 -27.31 8.64 13.57
CA GLY A 164 -26.32 9.13 14.53
C GLY A 164 -25.59 8.04 15.32
N ASN A 165 -25.97 6.75 15.17
CA ASN A 165 -25.31 5.65 15.88
C ASN A 165 -24.08 5.16 15.11
N SER A 166 -22.91 5.72 15.42
CA SER A 166 -21.67 5.41 14.73
C SER A 166 -21.27 3.93 14.81
N ASP A 167 -21.56 3.24 15.92
CA ASP A 167 -21.11 1.86 16.11
C ASP A 167 -21.90 0.88 15.25
N GLU A 168 -23.23 0.98 15.25
CA GLU A 168 -24.09 0.14 14.38
C GLU A 168 -23.80 0.41 12.89
N ILE A 169 -23.59 1.68 12.51
CA ILE A 169 -23.24 2.04 11.13
C ILE A 169 -21.90 1.42 10.73
N ARG A 170 -20.89 1.49 11.60
CA ARG A 170 -19.58 0.89 11.36
C ARG A 170 -19.68 -0.63 11.17
N GLU A 171 -20.38 -1.32 12.07
CA GLU A 171 -20.52 -2.79 12.02
C GLU A 171 -21.21 -3.26 10.73
N GLU A 172 -22.25 -2.55 10.28
CA GLU A 172 -22.94 -2.86 9.03
C GLU A 172 -22.04 -2.59 7.80
N LEU A 173 -21.31 -1.46 7.81
CA LEU A 173 -20.36 -1.12 6.75
C LEU A 173 -19.19 -2.12 6.67
N GLU A 174 -18.71 -2.61 7.82
CA GLU A 174 -17.66 -3.63 7.87
C GLU A 174 -18.10 -4.89 7.11
N GLN A 175 -19.31 -5.37 7.36
CA GLN A 175 -19.86 -6.53 6.66
C GLN A 175 -20.05 -6.28 5.16
N LEU A 176 -20.59 -5.12 4.80
CA LEU A 176 -20.86 -4.75 3.41
C LEU A 176 -19.56 -4.64 2.60
N VAL A 177 -18.57 -3.88 3.09
CA VAL A 177 -17.30 -3.65 2.39
C VAL A 177 -16.49 -4.95 2.29
N LEU A 178 -16.44 -5.76 3.35
CA LEU A 178 -15.73 -7.05 3.33
C LEU A 178 -16.34 -8.02 2.32
N LYS A 179 -17.67 -8.09 2.24
CA LYS A 179 -18.37 -8.95 1.28
C LYS A 179 -17.97 -8.62 -0.16
N GLU A 180 -17.91 -7.33 -0.50
CA GLU A 180 -17.47 -6.89 -1.82
C GLU A 180 -16.02 -7.27 -2.11
N ALA A 181 -15.11 -7.02 -1.16
CA ALA A 181 -13.70 -7.33 -1.31
C ALA A 181 -13.39 -8.83 -1.40
N ILE A 182 -14.14 -9.68 -0.68
CA ILE A 182 -13.98 -11.14 -0.73
C ILE A 182 -14.57 -11.72 -2.02
N SER A 183 -15.65 -11.13 -2.52
CA SER A 183 -16.29 -11.56 -3.77
C SER A 183 -15.43 -11.29 -5.01
N ALA A 184 -14.44 -10.42 -4.91
CA ALA A 184 -13.45 -10.21 -5.95
C ALA A 184 -12.59 -11.47 -6.14
N ASN A 185 -12.62 -12.05 -7.34
CA ASN A 185 -11.79 -13.22 -7.69
C ASN A 185 -10.31 -12.94 -7.38
N LYS A 186 -9.59 -13.94 -6.84
CA LYS A 186 -8.15 -13.86 -6.47
C LYS A 186 -7.21 -13.30 -7.55
N ASN A 187 -7.65 -13.25 -8.81
CA ASN A 187 -6.87 -12.81 -9.97
C ASN A 187 -7.36 -11.48 -10.59
N GLN A 188 -8.34 -10.79 -10.00
CA GLN A 188 -8.79 -9.47 -10.47
C GLN A 188 -8.38 -8.38 -9.49
N GLU A 189 -7.78 -7.30 -9.99
CA GLU A 189 -7.57 -6.09 -9.19
C GLU A 189 -8.94 -5.53 -8.78
N PHE A 190 -9.21 -5.51 -7.48
CA PHE A 190 -10.37 -4.85 -6.91
C PHE A 190 -10.05 -3.38 -6.69
N VAL A 191 -10.89 -2.50 -7.22
CA VAL A 191 -10.81 -1.05 -7.00
C VAL A 191 -12.15 -0.58 -6.48
N LEU A 192 -12.12 0.06 -5.32
CA LEU A 192 -13.30 0.59 -4.64
C LEU A 192 -13.32 2.11 -4.76
N TRP A 193 -14.42 2.66 -5.26
CA TRP A 193 -14.72 4.07 -5.14
C TRP A 193 -15.77 4.29 -4.05
N ILE A 194 -15.61 5.35 -3.28
CA ILE A 194 -16.63 5.85 -2.36
C ILE A 194 -17.00 7.28 -2.74
N GLN A 195 -18.28 7.62 -2.63
CA GLN A 195 -18.80 8.97 -2.72
C GLN A 195 -19.58 9.22 -1.44
N THR A 196 -19.15 10.22 -0.68
CA THR A 196 -19.73 10.53 0.65
C THR A 196 -20.43 11.89 0.70
N LYS A 197 -20.52 12.59 -0.43
CA LYS A 197 -21.02 13.97 -0.49
C LYS A 197 -22.54 13.98 -0.57
N GLY A 198 -23.20 14.04 0.58
CA GLY A 198 -24.65 14.20 0.67
C GLY A 198 -25.29 13.65 1.94
N CYS A 199 -24.63 12.73 2.63
CA CYS A 199 -25.18 12.10 3.83
C CYS A 199 -24.80 12.85 5.12
N THR A 200 -25.25 12.32 6.26
CA THR A 200 -24.83 12.84 7.57
C THR A 200 -23.32 12.65 7.75
N PRO A 201 -22.63 13.55 8.49
CA PRO A 201 -21.20 13.41 8.74
C PRO A 201 -20.82 12.08 9.41
N VAL A 202 -21.70 11.51 10.24
CA VAL A 202 -21.48 10.23 10.91
C VAL A 202 -21.37 9.09 9.89
N ILE A 203 -22.27 9.03 8.90
CA ILE A 203 -22.23 7.98 7.87
C ILE A 203 -21.02 8.21 6.95
N ALA A 204 -20.77 9.44 6.51
CA ALA A 204 -19.65 9.78 5.63
C ALA A 204 -18.31 9.33 6.22
N SER A 205 -18.03 9.71 7.47
CA SER A 205 -16.81 9.35 8.18
C SER A 205 -16.65 7.83 8.35
N ASN A 206 -17.73 7.11 8.67
CA ASN A 206 -17.66 5.66 8.83
C ASN A 206 -17.42 4.95 7.49
N VAL A 207 -18.03 5.40 6.39
CA VAL A 207 -17.75 4.86 5.04
C VAL A 207 -16.30 5.09 4.66
N GLU A 208 -15.78 6.30 4.87
CA GLU A 208 -14.38 6.64 4.59
C GLU A 208 -13.40 5.78 5.39
N ILE A 209 -13.60 5.64 6.70
CA ILE A 209 -12.74 4.83 7.57
C ILE A 209 -12.82 3.35 7.20
N CYS A 210 -14.03 2.79 7.04
CA CYS A 210 -14.20 1.37 6.73
C CYS A 210 -13.60 1.03 5.36
N ALA A 211 -13.86 1.85 4.33
CA ALA A 211 -13.27 1.67 3.02
C ALA A 211 -11.75 1.80 3.05
N ALA A 212 -11.21 2.81 3.73
CA ALA A 212 -9.77 3.02 3.78
C ALA A 212 -9.03 1.93 4.58
N ALA A 213 -9.61 1.44 5.68
CA ALA A 213 -8.95 0.50 6.59
C ALA A 213 -9.13 -0.99 6.20
N LEU A 214 -10.36 -1.41 5.87
CA LEU A 214 -10.67 -2.83 5.67
C LEU A 214 -10.14 -3.36 4.34
N VAL A 215 -10.23 -2.54 3.30
CA VAL A 215 -9.80 -2.89 1.94
C VAL A 215 -8.51 -2.17 1.55
N ARG A 216 -7.71 -1.76 2.54
CA ARG A 216 -6.43 -1.04 2.36
C ARG A 216 -5.44 -1.72 1.42
N GLN A 217 -5.51 -3.04 1.26
CA GLN A 217 -4.67 -3.80 0.34
C GLN A 217 -5.03 -3.59 -1.14
N TYR A 218 -6.18 -2.98 -1.40
CA TYR A 218 -6.72 -2.66 -2.71
C TYR A 218 -6.64 -1.16 -2.98
N GLN A 219 -6.93 -0.75 -4.22
CA GLN A 219 -7.00 0.68 -4.54
C GLN A 219 -8.34 1.24 -4.08
N VAL A 220 -8.30 2.27 -3.24
CA VAL A 220 -9.50 2.92 -2.69
C VAL A 220 -9.43 4.41 -2.99
N PHE A 221 -10.48 4.94 -3.60
CA PHE A 221 -10.58 6.36 -3.93
C PHE A 221 -11.87 6.97 -3.36
N ASN A 222 -11.77 8.19 -2.84
CA ASN A 222 -12.93 9.05 -2.65
C ASN A 222 -13.18 9.81 -3.97
N ALA A 223 -14.28 9.50 -4.62
CA ALA A 223 -14.76 10.17 -5.82
C ALA A 223 -15.62 11.37 -5.42
N SER A 224 -14.99 12.52 -5.25
CA SER A 224 -15.63 13.75 -4.76
C SER A 224 -16.14 14.59 -5.94
N PRO A 225 -17.45 14.74 -6.16
CA PRO A 225 -17.98 15.60 -7.21
C PRO A 225 -17.76 17.07 -6.87
N ASP A 226 -17.33 17.85 -7.85
CA ASP A 226 -17.19 19.31 -7.71
C ASP A 226 -18.61 19.92 -7.60
N GLU A 227 -18.87 20.70 -6.55
CA GLU A 227 -20.14 21.42 -6.50
C GLU A 227 -20.18 22.48 -7.61
N PRO A 228 -21.29 22.61 -8.35
CA PRO A 228 -21.44 23.69 -9.32
C PRO A 228 -21.28 25.05 -8.62
N LYS A 229 -20.68 26.04 -9.32
CA LYS A 229 -20.42 27.39 -8.78
C LYS A 229 -21.67 28.01 -8.14
N GLU A 230 -22.81 27.83 -8.80
CA GLU A 230 -24.13 28.07 -8.24
C GLU A 230 -24.90 26.75 -8.30
N PHE A 231 -25.29 26.23 -7.14
CA PHE A 231 -26.11 25.01 -7.12
C PHE A 231 -27.55 25.27 -7.59
N PHE A 232 -28.05 26.47 -7.32
CA PHE A 232 -29.38 26.91 -7.71
C PHE A 232 -29.26 28.21 -8.51
N THR A 233 -29.69 28.20 -9.76
CA THR A 233 -29.67 29.37 -10.64
C THR A 233 -31.09 29.86 -10.89
N THR A 234 -31.30 31.17 -10.73
CA THR A 234 -32.55 31.83 -11.10
C THR A 234 -32.55 32.10 -12.59
N LEU A 235 -33.55 31.57 -13.29
CA LEU A 235 -33.75 31.80 -14.72
C LEU A 235 -34.42 33.16 -14.98
N GLU A 236 -34.43 33.59 -16.25
CA GLU A 236 -35.02 34.87 -16.68
C GLU A 236 -36.52 34.99 -16.31
N ASN A 237 -37.23 33.87 -16.24
CA ASN A 237 -38.63 33.81 -15.82
C ASN A 237 -38.83 33.83 -14.29
N GLY A 238 -37.77 34.01 -13.51
CA GLY A 238 -37.79 34.05 -12.05
C GLY A 238 -37.84 32.68 -11.36
N LEU A 239 -37.96 31.57 -12.11
CA LEU A 239 -37.93 30.22 -11.55
C LEU A 239 -36.49 29.81 -11.22
N VAL A 240 -36.33 29.01 -10.16
CA VAL A 240 -35.02 28.55 -9.70
C VAL A 240 -34.83 27.09 -10.12
N THR A 241 -33.70 26.76 -10.75
CA THR A 241 -33.36 25.39 -11.16
C THR A 241 -32.09 24.91 -10.47
N ALA A 242 -32.05 23.62 -10.11
CA ALA A 242 -30.83 22.97 -9.63
C ALA A 242 -29.88 22.65 -10.80
N ASN A 243 -28.58 22.80 -10.56
CA ASN A 243 -27.53 22.52 -11.53
C ASN A 243 -26.80 21.20 -11.24
N HIS A 244 -26.29 20.58 -12.30
CA HIS A 244 -25.47 19.38 -12.19
C HIS A 244 -24.00 19.71 -11.91
N SER A 245 -23.35 18.84 -11.15
CA SER A 245 -21.89 18.76 -11.13
C SER A 245 -21.37 18.43 -12.54
N GLN A 246 -20.29 19.09 -12.94
CA GLN A 246 -19.68 18.91 -14.27
C GLN A 246 -18.41 18.06 -14.22
N ASN A 247 -17.74 18.01 -13.07
CA ASN A 247 -16.46 17.35 -12.87
C ASN A 247 -16.41 16.68 -11.50
N PHE A 248 -15.45 15.78 -11.31
CA PHE A 248 -15.16 15.18 -10.02
C PHE A 248 -13.66 14.92 -9.88
N GLN A 249 -13.23 14.72 -8.65
CA GLN A 249 -11.84 14.41 -8.30
C GLN A 249 -11.77 13.04 -7.66
N LEU A 250 -10.72 12.29 -8.00
CA LEU A 250 -10.38 11.04 -7.32
C LEU A 250 -9.26 11.32 -6.32
N ILE A 251 -9.58 11.16 -5.05
CA ILE A 251 -8.64 11.32 -3.93
C ILE A 251 -8.26 9.93 -3.45
N THR A 252 -6.98 9.57 -3.51
CA THR A 252 -6.52 8.25 -3.06
C THR A 252 -6.54 8.17 -1.53
N MET A 253 -7.26 7.17 -1.00
CA MET A 253 -7.38 6.99 0.45
C MET A 253 -6.13 6.33 1.05
N GLY A 254 -5.28 5.69 0.23
CA GLY A 254 -4.05 5.09 0.73
C GLY A 254 -3.02 6.12 1.21
N GLU A 255 -3.13 7.39 0.79
CA GLU A 255 -2.21 8.45 1.21
C GLU A 255 -2.30 8.77 2.70
N TYR A 256 -3.48 8.62 3.31
CA TYR A 256 -3.68 8.86 4.74
C TYR A 256 -2.76 8.03 5.64
N PHE A 257 -2.41 6.80 5.22
CA PHE A 257 -1.58 5.90 6.01
C PHE A 257 -0.09 6.02 5.71
N TRP A 258 0.29 6.66 4.60
CA TRP A 258 1.67 6.67 4.11
C TRP A 258 2.64 7.24 5.14
N ALA A 259 2.31 8.34 5.80
CA ALA A 259 3.22 8.97 6.78
C ALA A 259 3.63 8.02 7.91
N LEU A 260 2.70 7.20 8.42
CA LEU A 260 2.98 6.21 9.47
C LEU A 260 3.64 4.95 8.91
N GLU A 261 3.12 4.42 7.80
CA GLU A 261 3.61 3.17 7.21
C GLU A 261 5.03 3.34 6.64
N LYS A 262 5.37 4.51 6.09
CA LYS A 262 6.73 4.89 5.69
C LYS A 262 7.75 4.73 6.82
N VAL A 263 7.40 5.11 8.05
CA VAL A 263 8.29 4.94 9.22
C VAL A 263 8.54 3.46 9.51
N LYS A 264 7.49 2.62 9.42
CA LYS A 264 7.62 1.16 9.61
C LYS A 264 8.41 0.50 8.49
N ILE A 265 8.17 0.91 7.24
CA ILE A 265 8.92 0.45 6.07
C ILE A 265 10.39 0.81 6.23
N LYS A 266 10.71 2.07 6.55
CA LYS A 266 12.08 2.54 6.78
C LYS A 266 12.76 1.77 7.90
N SER A 267 12.12 1.61 9.05
CA SER A 267 12.68 0.83 10.17
C SER A 267 12.95 -0.63 9.78
N SER A 268 12.03 -1.25 9.03
CA SER A 268 12.23 -2.61 8.51
C SER A 268 13.37 -2.66 7.52
N TRP A 269 13.48 -1.68 6.63
CA TRP A 269 14.54 -1.55 5.63
C TRP A 269 15.91 -1.38 6.28
N GLU A 270 16.07 -0.51 7.27
CA GLU A 270 17.31 -0.28 8.02
C GLU A 270 17.77 -1.53 8.78
N ARG A 271 16.81 -2.30 9.32
CA ARG A 271 17.08 -3.62 9.89
C ARG A 271 17.38 -4.67 8.82
N GLY A 272 17.15 -4.40 7.54
CA GLY A 272 17.26 -5.36 6.45
C GLY A 272 16.13 -6.39 6.40
N ASP A 273 15.01 -6.14 7.09
CA ASP A 273 13.82 -7.01 7.09
C ASP A 273 12.97 -6.67 5.88
N PHE A 274 13.49 -7.04 4.72
CA PHE A 274 12.89 -6.68 3.44
C PHE A 274 11.58 -7.42 3.17
N SER A 275 11.38 -8.58 3.80
CA SER A 275 10.10 -9.29 3.79
C SER A 275 9.03 -8.48 4.52
N GLU A 276 9.32 -7.98 5.73
CA GLU A 276 8.40 -7.08 6.44
C GLU A 276 8.17 -5.78 5.66
N ALA A 277 9.24 -5.16 5.14
CA ALA A 277 9.13 -3.95 4.32
C ALA A 277 8.25 -4.19 3.08
N GLN A 278 8.38 -5.34 2.42
CA GLN A 278 7.56 -5.70 1.27
C GLN A 278 6.08 -5.87 1.63
N ILE A 279 5.77 -6.47 2.79
CA ILE A 279 4.40 -6.60 3.29
C ILE A 279 3.75 -5.23 3.49
N TRP A 280 4.44 -4.30 4.17
CA TRP A 280 3.94 -2.94 4.34
C TRP A 280 3.81 -2.20 3.00
N LEU A 281 4.76 -2.36 2.08
CA LEU A 281 4.72 -1.78 0.74
C LEU A 281 3.62 -2.36 -0.15
N LYS A 282 3.06 -3.53 0.18
CA LYS A 282 2.02 -4.17 -0.63
C LYS A 282 0.78 -3.29 -0.79
N VAL A 283 0.37 -2.62 0.28
CA VAL A 283 -0.75 -1.65 0.33
C VAL A 283 -0.47 -0.44 -0.57
N HIS A 284 0.80 -0.08 -0.73
CA HIS A 284 1.22 1.06 -1.55
C HIS A 284 1.76 0.66 -2.92
N GLN A 285 1.58 -0.59 -3.36
CA GLN A 285 2.21 -1.10 -4.58
C GLN A 285 1.84 -0.27 -5.83
N HIS A 286 0.65 0.33 -5.89
CA HIS A 286 0.24 1.19 -7.00
C HIS A 286 1.08 2.49 -7.08
N ARG A 287 1.45 3.08 -5.94
CA ARG A 287 2.25 4.31 -5.84
C ARG A 287 3.75 4.07 -5.86
N HIS A 288 4.19 3.02 -5.16
CA HIS A 288 5.60 2.67 -5.02
C HIS A 288 5.92 1.26 -5.58
N PRO A 289 5.52 0.94 -6.84
CA PRO A 289 5.68 -0.39 -7.42
C PRO A 289 7.15 -0.79 -7.52
N VAL A 290 8.01 0.18 -7.81
CA VAL A 290 9.45 0.00 -7.93
C VAL A 290 10.06 -0.40 -6.59
N LEU A 291 9.73 0.33 -5.52
CA LEU A 291 10.23 0.06 -4.18
C LEU A 291 9.73 -1.28 -3.63
N HIS A 292 8.45 -1.60 -3.85
CA HIS A 292 7.87 -2.91 -3.49
C HIS A 292 8.60 -4.08 -4.18
N LYS A 293 8.92 -3.94 -5.48
CA LYS A 293 9.70 -4.95 -6.21
C LYS A 293 11.13 -5.06 -5.68
N LEU A 294 11.78 -3.93 -5.37
CA LEU A 294 13.12 -3.92 -4.79
C LEU A 294 13.16 -4.64 -3.44
N ALA A 295 12.19 -4.38 -2.55
CA ALA A 295 12.08 -5.10 -1.27
C ALA A 295 12.05 -6.63 -1.50
N GLY A 296 11.32 -7.09 -2.51
CA GLY A 296 11.31 -8.51 -2.88
C GLY A 296 12.66 -9.05 -3.36
N PHE A 297 13.43 -8.29 -4.14
CA PHE A 297 14.77 -8.68 -4.54
C PHE A 297 15.73 -8.73 -3.33
N LEU A 298 15.69 -7.72 -2.47
CA LEU A 298 16.53 -7.65 -1.28
C LEU A 298 16.17 -8.75 -0.28
N ALA A 299 14.90 -9.13 -0.14
CA ALA A 299 14.43 -10.24 0.69
C ALA A 299 15.00 -11.59 0.22
N LYS A 300 14.88 -11.88 -1.08
CA LYS A 300 15.49 -13.09 -1.67
C LYS A 300 17.01 -13.10 -1.49
N TYR A 301 17.64 -11.95 -1.69
CA TYR A 301 19.08 -11.83 -1.52
C TYR A 301 19.53 -12.05 -0.08
N SER A 302 18.85 -11.46 0.92
CA SER A 302 19.17 -11.66 2.33
C SER A 302 19.00 -13.11 2.79
N ASN A 303 18.13 -13.87 2.12
CA ASN A 303 17.92 -15.30 2.36
C ASN A 303 18.84 -16.22 1.53
N TRP A 304 19.76 -15.65 0.75
CA TRP A 304 20.66 -16.38 -0.14
C TRP A 304 19.94 -17.14 -1.27
N GLU A 305 18.76 -16.67 -1.67
CA GLU A 305 17.89 -17.26 -2.71
C GLU A 305 18.12 -16.62 -4.09
N TYR A 306 19.38 -16.51 -4.53
CA TYR A 306 19.76 -15.84 -5.79
C TYR A 306 20.08 -16.84 -6.92
N SER A 307 19.04 -17.43 -7.52
CA SER A 307 19.18 -18.32 -8.68
C SER A 307 19.47 -17.57 -10.00
N LYS A 308 19.71 -18.30 -11.10
CA LYS A 308 19.77 -17.70 -12.45
C LYS A 308 18.51 -16.88 -12.78
N GLU A 309 17.35 -17.33 -12.32
CA GLU A 309 16.08 -16.63 -12.51
C GLU A 309 16.02 -15.32 -11.71
N PHE A 310 16.53 -15.30 -10.48
CA PHE A 310 16.64 -14.08 -9.67
C PHE A 310 17.37 -12.98 -10.45
N TYR A 311 18.53 -13.30 -11.01
CA TYR A 311 19.34 -12.34 -11.73
C TYR A 311 18.71 -11.86 -13.04
N ARG A 312 18.00 -12.75 -13.75
CA ARG A 312 17.22 -12.35 -14.94
C ARG A 312 16.14 -11.34 -14.56
N ASN A 313 15.37 -11.64 -13.53
CA ASN A 313 14.28 -10.76 -13.09
C ASN A 313 14.82 -9.42 -12.56
N LEU A 314 15.97 -9.41 -11.87
CA LEU A 314 16.63 -8.18 -11.43
C LEU A 314 17.12 -7.35 -12.61
N LYS A 315 17.69 -7.98 -13.65
CA LYS A 315 18.09 -7.30 -14.89
C LYS A 315 16.91 -6.63 -15.59
N ASP A 316 15.79 -7.35 -15.69
CA ASP A 316 14.57 -6.84 -16.31
C ASP A 316 14.00 -5.67 -15.52
N TRP A 317 14.04 -5.74 -14.19
CA TRP A 317 13.62 -4.65 -13.31
C TRP A 317 14.52 -3.41 -13.44
N VAL A 318 15.85 -3.55 -13.37
CA VAL A 318 16.80 -2.44 -13.56
C VAL A 318 16.60 -1.76 -14.92
N SER A 319 16.22 -2.54 -15.94
CA SER A 319 16.02 -2.04 -17.31
C SER A 319 14.58 -1.57 -17.58
N SER A 320 13.71 -1.54 -16.56
CA SER A 320 12.30 -1.21 -16.76
C SER A 320 12.06 0.28 -16.91
N ASN A 321 11.02 0.63 -17.70
CA ASN A 321 10.59 2.02 -17.89
C ASN A 321 10.19 2.70 -16.58
N ASP A 322 9.73 1.94 -15.59
CA ASP A 322 9.33 2.49 -14.28
C ASP A 322 10.54 2.96 -13.48
N ILE A 323 11.67 2.24 -13.56
CA ILE A 323 12.94 2.67 -12.97
C ILE A 323 13.46 3.94 -13.64
N SER A 324 13.44 3.98 -14.97
CA SER A 324 13.97 5.13 -15.73
C SER A 324 13.20 6.43 -15.50
N LYS A 325 12.01 6.39 -14.91
CA LYS A 325 11.26 7.58 -14.48
C LYS A 325 11.69 8.12 -13.13
N LEU A 326 12.32 7.30 -12.29
CA LEU A 326 12.66 7.61 -10.90
C LEU A 326 14.17 7.78 -10.69
N VAL A 327 14.98 7.26 -11.60
CA VAL A 327 16.43 7.19 -11.49
C VAL A 327 17.04 7.71 -12.78
N ASP A 328 18.10 8.50 -12.68
CA ASP A 328 18.80 9.00 -13.87
C ASP A 328 19.45 7.86 -14.68
N ALA A 329 19.72 8.15 -15.95
CA ALA A 329 20.27 7.16 -16.87
C ALA A 329 21.68 6.68 -16.46
N GLU A 330 22.47 7.54 -15.81
CA GLU A 330 23.85 7.22 -15.39
C GLU A 330 23.86 6.16 -14.28
N GLN A 331 23.01 6.32 -13.28
CA GLN A 331 22.84 5.38 -12.17
C GLN A 331 22.25 4.05 -12.66
N VAL A 332 21.33 4.06 -13.63
CA VAL A 332 20.82 2.84 -14.25
C VAL A 332 21.92 2.08 -15.01
N GLU A 333 22.75 2.76 -15.80
CA GLU A 333 23.89 2.13 -16.49
C GLU A 333 24.95 1.63 -15.49
N THR A 334 25.14 2.35 -14.39
CA THR A 334 25.96 1.89 -13.27
C THR A 334 25.43 0.58 -12.70
N TRP A 335 24.14 0.48 -12.39
CA TRP A 335 23.55 -0.77 -11.90
C TRP A 335 23.64 -1.92 -12.89
N LYS A 336 23.45 -1.67 -14.19
CA LYS A 336 23.64 -2.70 -15.23
C LYS A 336 25.08 -3.22 -15.26
N THR A 337 26.05 -2.32 -15.15
CA THR A 337 27.49 -2.68 -15.10
C THR A 337 27.82 -3.48 -13.83
N GLN A 338 27.31 -3.05 -12.68
CA GLN A 338 27.49 -3.75 -11.41
C GLN A 338 26.83 -5.14 -11.43
N LEU A 339 25.64 -5.27 -12.03
CA LEU A 339 24.95 -6.56 -12.19
C LEU A 339 25.74 -7.54 -13.07
N GLN A 340 26.37 -7.06 -14.15
CA GLN A 340 27.26 -7.90 -14.97
C GLN A 340 28.48 -8.38 -14.18
N ARG A 341 29.08 -7.51 -13.36
CA ARG A 341 30.20 -7.88 -12.48
C ARG A 341 29.78 -8.90 -11.42
N LEU A 342 28.62 -8.69 -10.79
CA LEU A 342 28.04 -9.59 -9.80
C LEU A 342 27.86 -11.02 -10.33
N GLN A 343 27.59 -11.19 -11.63
CA GLN A 343 27.40 -12.49 -12.28
C GLN A 343 28.72 -13.13 -12.73
N ASN A 344 29.68 -12.32 -13.18
CA ASN A 344 30.88 -12.81 -13.86
C ASN A 344 32.13 -12.88 -12.96
N ASP A 345 32.14 -12.16 -11.84
CA ASP A 345 33.25 -12.14 -10.89
C ASP A 345 32.85 -12.74 -9.54
N LYS A 346 33.39 -13.94 -9.26
CA LYS A 346 33.15 -14.68 -8.02
C LYS A 346 33.64 -13.92 -6.78
N ILE A 347 34.70 -13.12 -6.90
CA ILE A 347 35.20 -12.31 -5.78
C ILE A 347 34.22 -11.18 -5.49
N THR A 348 33.82 -10.40 -6.49
CA THR A 348 32.81 -9.35 -6.33
C THR A 348 31.50 -9.91 -5.74
N ASN A 349 31.02 -11.04 -6.25
CA ASN A 349 29.83 -11.72 -5.73
C ASN A 349 29.95 -12.08 -4.24
N LEU A 350 31.11 -12.57 -3.82
CA LEU A 350 31.36 -12.88 -2.41
C LEU A 350 31.35 -11.61 -1.54
N TRP A 351 31.99 -10.54 -2.01
CA TRP A 351 32.04 -9.26 -1.27
C TRP A 351 30.66 -8.58 -1.14
N GLU A 352 29.71 -8.89 -2.01
CA GLU A 352 28.31 -8.44 -1.88
C GLU A 352 27.61 -9.04 -0.65
N SER A 353 28.08 -10.20 -0.17
CA SER A 353 27.52 -10.85 1.02
C SER A 353 27.84 -10.08 2.31
N ILE A 354 28.78 -9.11 2.26
CA ILE A 354 29.05 -8.23 3.41
C ILE A 354 27.83 -7.41 3.78
N LEU A 355 26.98 -7.02 2.82
CA LEU A 355 25.74 -6.33 3.16
C LEU A 355 24.89 -7.17 4.13
N ILE A 356 24.78 -8.48 3.89
CA ILE A 356 23.99 -9.39 4.74
C ILE A 356 24.62 -9.50 6.14
N LEU A 357 25.95 -9.60 6.20
CA LEU A 357 26.68 -9.59 7.47
C LEU A 357 26.41 -8.30 8.27
N GLU A 358 26.48 -7.14 7.61
CA GLU A 358 26.23 -5.84 8.23
C GLU A 358 24.81 -5.73 8.78
N LEU A 359 23.82 -6.11 7.99
CA LEU A 359 22.42 -6.09 8.41
C LEU A 359 22.18 -7.02 9.61
N THR A 360 22.80 -8.20 9.62
CA THR A 360 22.70 -9.15 10.73
C THR A 360 23.35 -8.62 12.01
N LEU A 361 24.49 -7.94 11.89
CA LEU A 361 25.15 -7.26 13.02
C LEU A 361 24.34 -6.08 13.55
N ASN A 362 23.68 -5.31 12.69
CA ASN A 362 22.80 -4.21 13.10
C ASN A 362 21.59 -4.71 13.90
N ARG A 363 21.12 -5.94 13.64
CA ARG A 363 20.09 -6.62 14.44
C ARG A 363 20.61 -7.26 15.73
N GLU A 364 21.91 -7.12 16.02
CA GLU A 364 22.56 -7.77 17.16
C GLU A 364 22.45 -9.30 17.16
N ASN A 365 22.24 -9.91 15.97
CA ASN A 365 22.21 -11.36 15.82
C ASN A 365 23.62 -11.91 15.60
N TYR A 366 24.44 -11.85 16.67
CA TYR A 366 25.87 -12.13 16.61
C TYR A 366 26.21 -13.58 16.21
N THR A 367 25.34 -14.54 16.54
CA THR A 367 25.56 -15.96 16.17
C THR A 367 25.43 -16.16 14.67
N ILE A 368 24.35 -15.67 14.05
CA ILE A 368 24.19 -15.77 12.60
C ILE A 368 25.27 -14.95 11.88
N ALA A 369 25.55 -13.73 12.34
CA ALA A 369 26.59 -12.89 11.77
C ALA A 369 27.96 -13.57 11.80
N PHE A 370 28.31 -14.24 12.92
CA PHE A 370 29.57 -14.95 13.04
C PHE A 370 29.66 -16.15 12.08
N ILE A 371 28.60 -16.94 11.95
CA ILE A 371 28.57 -18.06 10.97
C ILE A 371 28.72 -17.53 9.55
N GLN A 372 27.98 -16.48 9.18
CA GLN A 372 28.07 -15.85 7.85
C GLN A 372 29.48 -15.31 7.59
N PHE A 373 30.09 -14.65 8.57
CA PHE A 373 31.47 -14.19 8.48
C PHE A 373 32.44 -15.35 8.19
N VAL A 374 32.33 -16.47 8.92
CA VAL A 374 33.21 -17.62 8.70
C VAL A 374 32.96 -18.28 7.35
N GLN A 375 31.71 -18.30 6.86
CA GLN A 375 31.39 -18.80 5.52
C GLN A 375 32.01 -17.90 4.43
N ILE A 376 31.92 -16.57 4.58
CA ILE A 376 32.55 -15.62 3.66
C ILE A 376 34.07 -15.79 3.69
N LEU A 377 34.65 -15.93 4.88
CA LEU A 377 36.07 -16.19 5.10
C LEU A 377 36.54 -17.46 4.39
N GLU A 378 35.83 -18.57 4.57
CA GLU A 378 36.11 -19.86 3.94
C GLU A 378 36.09 -19.77 2.42
N GLN A 379 35.06 -19.15 1.85
CA GLN A 379 34.94 -18.97 0.40
C GLN A 379 36.04 -18.05 -0.16
N LEU A 380 36.40 -16.99 0.58
CA LEU A 380 37.46 -16.07 0.14
C LEU A 380 38.81 -16.77 0.12
N LEU A 381 39.14 -17.53 1.17
CA LEU A 381 40.35 -18.35 1.23
C LEU A 381 40.39 -19.36 0.08
N TYR A 382 39.27 -20.02 -0.22
CA TYR A 382 39.17 -20.96 -1.32
C TYR A 382 39.46 -20.29 -2.68
N LEU A 383 38.81 -19.16 -2.97
CA LEU A 383 39.02 -18.41 -4.22
C LEU A 383 40.48 -17.92 -4.34
N GLU A 384 41.05 -17.39 -3.26
CA GLU A 384 42.46 -16.96 -3.22
C GLU A 384 43.41 -18.14 -3.44
N SER A 385 43.09 -19.31 -2.89
CA SER A 385 43.92 -20.52 -3.06
C SER A 385 44.03 -20.97 -4.51
N ILE A 386 42.92 -20.84 -5.26
CA ILE A 386 42.87 -21.12 -6.70
C ILE A 386 43.67 -20.06 -7.45
N ASN A 387 43.35 -18.78 -7.22
CA ASN A 387 43.96 -17.65 -7.93
C ASN A 387 45.48 -17.59 -7.75
N LYS A 388 45.97 -17.88 -6.54
CA LYS A 388 47.40 -17.84 -6.19
C LYS A 388 48.10 -19.20 -6.31
N LYS A 389 47.38 -20.22 -6.79
CA LYS A 389 47.85 -21.60 -7.05
C LYS A 389 48.50 -22.27 -5.83
N TRP A 390 47.86 -22.19 -4.66
CA TRP A 390 48.41 -22.72 -3.41
C TRP A 390 48.73 -24.22 -3.46
N TYR A 391 47.92 -25.00 -4.19
CA TYR A 391 48.15 -26.43 -4.42
C TYR A 391 49.48 -26.73 -5.14
N THR A 392 49.85 -25.92 -6.14
CA THR A 392 51.15 -26.09 -6.83
C THR A 392 52.35 -25.74 -5.96
N LYS A 393 52.14 -24.88 -4.97
CA LYS A 393 53.19 -24.37 -4.07
C LYS A 393 53.30 -25.19 -2.79
N GLY A 394 52.50 -26.25 -2.64
CA GLY A 394 52.52 -27.14 -1.47
C GLY A 394 51.98 -26.50 -0.19
N TRP A 395 51.21 -25.42 -0.28
CA TRP A 395 50.62 -24.76 0.90
C TRP A 395 49.31 -25.41 1.35
N ILE A 396 48.64 -26.13 0.44
CA ILE A 396 47.47 -26.96 0.71
C ILE A 396 47.68 -28.35 0.07
N PRO A 397 47.05 -29.41 0.60
CA PRO A 397 47.16 -30.76 0.05
C PRO A 397 46.73 -30.82 -1.42
N LYS A 398 47.47 -31.58 -2.23
CA LYS A 398 47.21 -31.74 -3.68
C LYS A 398 46.24 -32.90 -3.98
N ASP A 399 45.99 -33.74 -2.99
CA ASP A 399 45.43 -35.08 -3.16
C ASP A 399 43.92 -35.15 -2.85
N LYS A 400 43.28 -34.00 -2.65
CA LYS A 400 41.85 -33.86 -2.35
C LYS A 400 41.19 -32.95 -3.38
N ASP A 401 39.97 -33.32 -3.80
CA ASP A 401 39.17 -32.51 -4.73
C ASP A 401 38.79 -31.15 -4.11
N GLU A 402 38.57 -31.09 -2.80
CA GLU A 402 38.25 -29.85 -2.07
C GLU A 402 39.00 -29.74 -0.72
N PRO A 403 39.71 -28.63 -0.46
CA PRO A 403 40.38 -28.40 0.83
C PRO A 403 39.37 -27.98 1.90
N THR A 404 39.55 -28.51 3.12
CA THR A 404 38.75 -28.14 4.30
C THR A 404 39.08 -26.72 4.78
N LEU A 405 38.17 -26.08 5.54
CA LEU A 405 38.42 -24.78 6.20
C LEU A 405 39.75 -24.73 6.97
N ALA A 406 40.11 -25.83 7.64
CA ALA A 406 41.37 -25.93 8.38
C ALA A 406 42.59 -25.86 7.45
N GLU A 407 42.55 -26.61 6.35
CA GLU A 407 43.61 -26.64 5.33
C GLU A 407 43.71 -25.28 4.62
N LEU A 408 42.58 -24.63 4.33
CA LEU A 408 42.53 -23.29 3.75
C LEU A 408 43.15 -22.23 4.67
N MET A 409 42.80 -22.22 5.96
CA MET A 409 43.38 -21.30 6.94
C MET A 409 44.89 -21.53 7.12
N GLN A 410 45.33 -22.79 7.19
CA GLN A 410 46.75 -23.13 7.30
C GLN A 410 47.53 -22.77 6.04
N GLY A 411 46.93 -22.99 4.86
CA GLY A 411 47.49 -22.60 3.57
C GLY A 411 47.71 -21.10 3.48
N TRP A 412 46.74 -20.30 3.94
CA TRP A 412 46.90 -18.85 4.01
C TRP A 412 48.00 -18.42 4.97
N CYS A 413 48.07 -18.97 6.19
CA CYS A 413 49.15 -18.67 7.13
C CYS A 413 50.54 -19.02 6.55
N SER A 414 50.62 -20.11 5.78
CA SER A 414 51.85 -20.52 5.09
C SER A 414 52.22 -19.57 3.94
N TYR A 415 51.23 -19.17 3.13
CA TYR A 415 51.38 -18.20 2.04
C TYR A 415 51.86 -16.85 2.55
N SER A 416 51.20 -16.31 3.57
CA SER A 416 51.47 -14.99 4.15
C SER A 416 52.68 -14.96 5.08
N ARG A 417 53.37 -16.10 5.25
CA ARG A 417 54.57 -16.26 6.10
C ARG A 417 54.32 -15.90 7.58
N PHE A 418 53.10 -16.05 8.08
CA PHE A 418 52.76 -15.82 9.50
C PHE A 418 53.32 -16.89 10.46
N LYS A 419 54.34 -17.66 10.06
CA LYS A 419 55.06 -18.56 10.97
C LYS A 419 55.82 -17.78 12.05
N GLU A 420 56.15 -16.52 11.80
CA GLU A 420 56.87 -15.64 12.73
C GLU A 420 55.93 -14.76 13.59
N ASP A 421 54.72 -14.45 13.09
CA ASP A 421 53.65 -13.77 13.83
C ASP A 421 52.48 -14.72 14.12
N LYS A 422 52.49 -15.31 15.33
CA LYS A 422 51.49 -16.30 15.75
C LYS A 422 50.09 -15.71 15.93
N LYS A 423 49.91 -14.38 15.97
CA LYS A 423 48.60 -13.75 16.27
C LYS A 423 47.54 -14.15 15.25
N TRP A 424 47.86 -14.07 13.95
CA TRP A 424 46.95 -14.43 12.86
C TRP A 424 46.63 -15.93 12.83
N SER A 425 47.64 -16.78 13.01
CA SER A 425 47.43 -18.24 13.05
C SER A 425 46.57 -18.67 14.23
N ASN A 426 46.74 -18.05 15.40
CA ASN A 426 45.94 -18.33 16.58
C ASN A 426 44.49 -17.84 16.39
N LEU A 427 44.30 -16.62 15.87
CA LEU A 427 42.98 -16.07 15.56
C LEU A 427 42.19 -17.00 14.61
N MET A 428 42.80 -17.46 13.51
CA MET A 428 42.14 -18.39 12.58
C MET A 428 41.76 -19.71 13.26
N SER A 429 42.64 -20.25 14.11
CA SER A 429 42.35 -21.43 14.91
C SER A 429 41.15 -21.20 15.85
N ASP A 430 41.10 -20.07 16.55
CA ASP A 430 40.04 -19.76 17.51
C ASP A 430 38.69 -19.51 16.83
N ILE A 431 38.69 -18.79 15.68
CA ILE A 431 37.52 -18.62 14.82
C ILE A 431 36.96 -19.99 14.41
N ARG A 432 37.81 -20.90 13.90
CA ARG A 432 37.41 -22.25 13.48
C ARG A 432 36.84 -23.06 14.64
N LYS A 433 37.52 -23.07 15.80
CA LYS A 433 37.05 -23.78 17.00
C LYS A 433 35.69 -23.26 17.45
N LYS A 434 35.51 -21.93 17.47
CA LYS A 434 34.24 -21.33 17.88
C LYS A 434 33.11 -21.64 16.88
N ARG A 435 33.39 -21.58 15.57
CA ARG A 435 32.41 -21.99 14.54
C ARG A 435 32.01 -23.46 14.68
N ASN A 436 32.96 -24.34 14.95
CA ASN A 436 32.67 -25.76 15.17
C ASN A 436 31.76 -25.98 16.39
N LYS A 437 32.01 -25.29 17.51
CA LYS A 437 31.12 -25.36 18.69
C LYS A 437 29.72 -24.85 18.40
N ILE A 438 29.60 -23.73 17.69
CA ILE A 438 28.30 -23.17 17.31
C ILE A 438 27.51 -24.17 16.43
N ILE A 439 28.16 -24.76 15.42
CA ILE A 439 27.49 -25.66 14.46
C ILE A 439 27.22 -27.06 15.05
N HIS A 440 28.17 -27.65 15.76
CA HIS A 440 28.07 -29.03 16.23
C HIS A 440 27.45 -29.15 17.62
N ASP A 441 27.67 -28.17 18.50
CA ASP A 441 27.19 -28.20 19.89
C ASP A 441 25.99 -27.27 20.12
N GLY A 442 25.56 -26.52 19.10
CA GLY A 442 24.44 -25.58 19.20
C GLY A 442 24.71 -24.36 20.09
N GLU A 443 25.99 -24.03 20.32
CA GLU A 443 26.37 -22.90 21.18
C GLU A 443 25.99 -21.56 20.52
N SER A 444 25.46 -20.60 21.30
CA SER A 444 25.33 -19.21 20.84
C SER A 444 26.58 -18.39 21.16
N ILE A 445 26.74 -17.26 20.49
CA ILE A 445 27.78 -16.28 20.78
C ILE A 445 27.18 -14.88 20.88
N ASP A 446 27.63 -14.10 21.87
CA ASP A 446 27.28 -12.69 22.05
C ASP A 446 28.39 -11.75 21.54
N ALA A 447 28.14 -10.44 21.57
CA ALA A 447 29.08 -9.41 21.11
C ALA A 447 30.45 -9.48 21.80
N LYS A 448 30.46 -9.75 23.11
CA LYS A 448 31.67 -9.78 23.94
C LYS A 448 32.53 -10.99 23.58
N GLN A 449 31.91 -12.14 23.43
CA GLN A 449 32.57 -13.38 23.03
C GLN A 449 33.12 -13.29 21.60
N VAL A 450 32.42 -12.63 20.66
CA VAL A 450 32.97 -12.33 19.34
C VAL A 450 34.21 -11.44 19.47
N GLY A 451 34.13 -10.33 20.21
CA GLY A 451 35.27 -9.41 20.41
C GLY A 451 36.49 -10.10 21.05
N TYR A 452 36.27 -11.03 21.98
CA TYR A 452 37.35 -11.77 22.63
C TYR A 452 38.17 -12.67 21.70
N LEU A 453 37.62 -13.10 20.56
CA LEU A 453 38.41 -13.83 19.57
C LEU A 453 39.61 -12.99 19.08
N TRP A 454 39.40 -11.69 18.86
CA TRP A 454 40.48 -10.77 18.47
C TRP A 454 41.29 -10.32 19.70
N ALA A 455 40.63 -9.99 20.81
CA ALA A 455 41.31 -9.47 22.01
C ALA A 455 42.34 -10.46 22.57
N ASN A 456 41.97 -11.73 22.68
CA ASN A 456 42.84 -12.79 23.21
C ASN A 456 44.04 -13.09 22.31
N ASN A 457 43.98 -12.64 21.06
CA ASN A 457 45.03 -12.79 20.06
C ASN A 457 45.84 -11.50 19.84
N ASN A 458 45.78 -10.55 20.79
CA ASN A 458 46.56 -9.30 20.81
C ASN A 458 46.34 -8.40 19.59
N PHE A 459 45.10 -8.32 19.10
CA PHE A 459 44.69 -7.34 18.09
C PHE A 459 44.29 -6.01 18.75
N ASP A 460 44.86 -4.92 18.24
CA ASP A 460 44.55 -3.57 18.71
C ASP A 460 43.14 -3.15 18.31
N GLY A 461 42.54 -2.23 19.07
CA GLY A 461 41.22 -1.65 18.74
C GLY A 461 40.00 -2.40 19.28
N VAL A 462 40.18 -3.49 20.01
CA VAL A 462 39.07 -4.16 20.73
C VAL A 462 38.70 -3.34 21.97
N LYS A 463 37.60 -2.58 21.90
CA LYS A 463 37.03 -1.85 23.04
C LYS A 463 35.91 -2.65 23.70
N ILE A 464 35.82 -2.58 25.02
CA ILE A 464 34.76 -3.18 25.84
C ILE A 464 33.91 -2.03 26.42
N PRO A 465 32.57 -2.05 26.27
CA PRO A 465 31.76 -3.09 25.63
C PRO A 465 31.95 -3.10 24.11
N THR A 466 31.97 -4.31 23.53
CA THR A 466 32.12 -4.49 22.09
C THR A 466 30.78 -4.19 21.40
N THR A 467 30.76 -3.27 20.44
CA THR A 467 29.56 -2.88 19.68
C THR A 467 29.51 -3.57 18.32
N SER A 468 28.34 -3.59 17.67
CA SER A 468 28.15 -4.11 16.31
C SER A 468 29.13 -3.48 15.30
N THR A 469 29.38 -2.17 15.40
CA THR A 469 30.37 -1.45 14.57
C THR A 469 31.80 -1.94 14.79
N ILE A 470 32.19 -2.20 16.05
CA ILE A 470 33.53 -2.73 16.36
C ILE A 470 33.68 -4.13 15.77
N ILE A 471 32.69 -5.01 15.98
CA ILE A 471 32.70 -6.38 15.45
C ILE A 471 32.77 -6.38 13.93
N LYS A 472 31.94 -5.55 13.28
CA LYS A 472 31.96 -5.38 11.83
C LYS A 472 33.36 -5.02 11.34
N ASN A 473 34.01 -4.04 11.97
CA ASN A 473 35.34 -3.60 11.56
C ASN A 473 36.38 -4.72 11.72
N LEU A 474 36.34 -5.48 12.82
CA LEU A 474 37.24 -6.63 13.04
C LEU A 474 37.04 -7.71 11.97
N MET A 475 35.79 -8.07 11.67
CA MET A 475 35.45 -9.05 10.64
C MET A 475 35.88 -8.58 9.24
N ILE A 476 35.54 -7.35 8.86
CA ILE A 476 35.91 -6.79 7.54
C ILE A 476 37.44 -6.66 7.41
N GLN A 477 38.14 -6.21 8.45
CA GLN A 477 39.61 -6.15 8.44
C GLN A 477 40.22 -7.53 8.22
N THR A 478 39.71 -8.55 8.92
CA THR A 478 40.15 -9.94 8.74
C THR A 478 39.97 -10.43 7.29
N LEU A 479 38.84 -10.11 6.66
CA LEU A 479 38.62 -10.45 5.25
C LEU A 479 39.56 -9.70 4.30
N ARG A 480 39.84 -8.41 4.58
CA ARG A 480 40.74 -7.57 3.76
C ARG A 480 42.19 -8.05 3.77
N GLU A 481 42.63 -8.67 4.85
CA GLU A 481 43.97 -9.27 4.93
C GLU A 481 44.13 -10.52 4.06
N ILE A 482 43.02 -11.15 3.66
CA ILE A 482 43.05 -12.36 2.82
C ILE A 482 42.94 -12.00 1.35
N GLY A 483 42.00 -11.12 1.01
CA GLY A 483 41.71 -10.72 -0.35
C GLY A 483 41.45 -9.23 -0.48
N THR A 484 41.73 -8.68 -1.65
CA THR A 484 41.49 -7.26 -1.93
C THR A 484 40.00 -7.02 -2.17
N PRO A 485 39.32 -6.17 -1.37
CA PRO A 485 37.93 -5.85 -1.61
C PRO A 485 37.77 -5.03 -2.89
N PRO A 486 36.67 -5.21 -3.65
CA PRO A 486 36.27 -4.20 -4.63
C PRO A 486 35.92 -2.89 -3.90
N ASN A 487 35.91 -1.77 -4.63
CA ASN A 487 35.34 -0.54 -4.09
C ASN A 487 33.88 -0.81 -3.70
N PHE A 488 33.52 -0.57 -2.42
CA PHE A 488 32.18 -0.86 -1.92
C PHE A 488 31.09 -0.02 -2.61
N ASN A 489 31.43 1.13 -3.19
CA ASN A 489 30.52 1.92 -4.01
C ASN A 489 30.20 1.25 -5.37
N ASN A 490 30.97 0.24 -5.76
CA ASN A 490 30.74 -0.54 -6.97
C ASN A 490 29.90 -1.81 -6.72
N LEU A 491 29.39 -2.02 -5.51
CA LEU A 491 28.57 -3.17 -5.17
C LEU A 491 27.09 -2.86 -5.45
N LEU A 492 26.45 -3.72 -6.25
CA LEU A 492 25.07 -3.56 -6.69
C LEU A 492 24.10 -3.61 -5.51
N MET A 493 24.16 -4.66 -4.69
CA MET A 493 23.13 -4.86 -3.66
C MET A 493 23.20 -3.78 -2.59
N ARG A 494 24.41 -3.30 -2.29
CA ARG A 494 24.62 -2.13 -1.44
C ARG A 494 24.04 -0.87 -2.07
N SER A 495 24.31 -0.61 -3.35
CA SER A 495 23.77 0.57 -4.05
C SER A 495 22.24 0.55 -4.10
N LEU A 496 21.63 -0.60 -4.39
CA LEU A 496 20.18 -0.77 -4.38
C LEU A 496 19.57 -0.59 -2.98
N TYR A 497 20.20 -1.14 -1.95
CA TYR A 497 19.79 -0.95 -0.56
C TYR A 497 19.79 0.54 -0.17
N GLN A 498 20.87 1.27 -0.49
CA GLN A 498 21.01 2.70 -0.20
C GLN A 498 20.00 3.54 -0.98
N TRP A 499 19.78 3.22 -2.26
CA TRP A 499 18.77 3.88 -3.06
C TRP A 499 17.36 3.73 -2.45
N GLY A 500 17.01 2.52 -1.98
CA GLY A 500 15.73 2.30 -1.33
C GLY A 500 15.54 3.12 -0.06
N LEU A 501 16.61 3.28 0.74
CA LEU A 501 16.59 4.17 1.92
C LEU A 501 16.42 5.64 1.52
N GLN A 502 17.19 6.11 0.54
CA GLN A 502 17.09 7.49 0.06
C GLN A 502 15.71 7.80 -0.49
N TYR A 503 15.13 6.88 -1.27
CA TYR A 503 13.77 6.99 -1.77
C TYR A 503 12.76 7.10 -0.62
N LEU A 504 12.93 6.30 0.44
CA LEU A 504 12.14 6.36 1.66
C LEU A 504 12.41 7.60 2.51
N GLU A 505 13.44 8.39 2.25
CA GLU A 505 13.63 9.69 2.90
C GLU A 505 12.92 10.77 2.09
N ASP A 506 13.13 10.78 0.78
CA ASP A 506 12.67 11.82 -0.15
C ASP A 506 11.19 11.76 -0.47
N ALA A 507 10.57 10.56 -0.45
CA ALA A 507 9.15 10.37 -0.74
C ALA A 507 8.26 11.00 0.35
N SER A 508 8.09 12.31 0.27
CA SER A 508 7.33 13.17 1.20
C SER A 508 5.84 13.07 0.93
#